data_AF-A0A0A7DNG0-F1
#
_entry.id   AF-A0A0A7DNG0-F1
#
_cell.length_a   1.000
_cell.length_b   1.000
_cell.length_c   1.000
_cell.angle_alpha   90.00
_cell.angle_beta   90.00
_cell.angle_gamma   90.00
#
_symmetry.space_group_name_H-M   'P 1'
#
loop_
_entity.id
_entity.type
_entity.pdbx_description
1 polymer ?
#
loop_
_entity_poly.entity_id
_entity_poly.type
_entity_poly.pdbx_seq_one_letter_code
_entity_poly.pdbx_strand_id
1 'polypeptide(L)'
;LEAVTPNPCCKLGMTGLNPSINATQGLIIEAIITFVLVLTVEAVCDDRRTDIKGSVPVAVGLAITCCHLAAIKFTGASMNPARTLGPAVIGNHWDNIWVYWA
;
A
#
# COMPACT_ATOMS: atom_id res chain seq x y z
N LEU A 1 1.84 15.36 21.67
CA LEU A 1 1.90 14.87 20.27
C LEU A 1 1.41 15.93 19.25
N GLU A 2 0.62 16.94 19.66
CA GLU A 2 0.29 18.12 18.82
C GLU A 2 1.49 19.04 18.48
N ALA A 3 2.65 18.84 19.11
CA ALA A 3 3.85 19.64 18.85
C ALA A 3 4.61 19.22 17.57
N VAL A 4 4.32 18.05 17.01
CA VAL A 4 5.04 17.49 15.83
C VAL A 4 4.21 17.57 14.55
N THR A 5 2.88 17.68 14.64
CA THR A 5 1.98 17.75 13.48
C THR A 5 1.33 19.14 13.38
N PRO A 6 1.83 20.03 12.48
CA PRO A 6 1.18 21.30 12.24
C PRO A 6 -0.08 21.03 11.40
N ASN A 7 -1.25 21.10 12.05
CA ASN A 7 -2.60 21.01 11.49
C ASN A 7 -3.13 19.58 11.17
N PRO A 8 -4.42 19.31 11.43
CA PRO A 8 -5.08 18.02 11.12
C PRO A 8 -5.19 17.69 9.62
N CYS A 9 -4.75 18.59 8.74
CA CYS A 9 -4.82 18.43 7.28
C CYS A 9 -3.71 17.51 6.73
N CYS A 10 -2.55 17.45 7.39
CA CYS A 10 -1.41 16.68 6.91
C CYS A 10 -1.38 15.29 7.57
N LYS A 11 -2.07 14.31 6.96
CA LYS A 11 -2.12 12.92 7.46
C LYS A 11 -0.78 12.15 7.39
N LEU A 12 0.38 12.79 7.28
CA LEU A 12 1.73 12.17 7.25
C LEU A 12 1.86 10.91 6.37
N GLY A 13 1.11 10.81 5.26
CA GLY A 13 1.09 9.61 4.41
C GLY A 13 0.41 8.38 5.02
N MET A 14 -0.41 8.55 6.05
CA MET A 14 -1.19 7.51 6.70
C MET A 14 -2.18 6.88 5.74
N THR A 15 -2.18 5.56 5.67
CA THR A 15 -3.17 4.78 4.94
C THR A 15 -4.43 4.67 5.78
N GLY A 16 -5.57 4.99 5.18
CA GLY A 16 -6.87 4.86 5.84
C GLY A 16 -7.92 4.43 4.84
N LEU A 17 -8.93 3.73 5.35
CA LEU A 17 -10.12 3.40 4.58
C LEU A 17 -10.91 4.66 4.29
N ASN A 18 -11.44 4.72 3.07
CA ASN A 18 -12.42 5.73 2.72
C ASN A 18 -13.69 5.53 3.57
N PRO A 19 -14.30 6.58 4.13
CA PRO A 19 -15.54 6.47 4.90
C PRO A 19 -16.69 5.78 4.16
N SER A 20 -16.66 5.78 2.83
CA SER A 20 -17.69 5.18 1.97
C SER A 20 -17.50 3.69 1.68
N ILE A 21 -16.43 3.05 2.18
CA ILE A 21 -16.16 1.61 1.93
C ILE A 21 -16.12 0.80 3.23
N ASN A 22 -16.60 -0.44 3.16
CA ASN A 22 -16.53 -1.36 4.29
C ASN A 22 -15.10 -1.89 4.48
N ALA A 23 -14.75 -2.24 5.72
CA ALA A 23 -13.45 -2.81 6.06
C ALA A 23 -13.12 -4.07 5.24
N THR A 24 -14.11 -4.95 5.01
CA THR A 24 -13.95 -6.16 4.17
C THR A 24 -13.65 -5.81 2.70
N GLN A 25 -14.26 -4.74 2.16
CA GLN A 25 -13.96 -4.31 0.79
C GLN A 25 -12.54 -3.76 0.70
N GLY A 26 -12.12 -2.99 1.71
CA GLY A 26 -10.73 -2.54 1.79
C GLY A 26 -9.72 -3.68 1.91
N LEU A 27 -10.05 -4.73 2.68
CA LEU A 27 -9.23 -5.94 2.77
C LEU A 27 -9.06 -6.62 1.41
N ILE A 28 -10.16 -6.78 0.65
CA ILE A 28 -10.11 -7.38 -0.68
C ILE A 28 -9.27 -6.51 -1.63
N ILE A 29 -9.42 -5.18 -1.58
CA ILE A 29 -8.64 -4.26 -2.40
C ILE A 29 -7.16 -4.38 -2.08
N GLU A 30 -6.78 -4.33 -0.79
CA GLU A 30 -5.39 -4.49 -0.32
C GLU A 30 -4.82 -5.86 -0.70
N ALA A 31 -5.59 -6.94 -0.59
CA ALA A 31 -5.18 -8.28 -1.00
C ALA A 31 -4.88 -8.37 -2.50
N ILE A 32 -5.75 -7.79 -3.36
CA ILE A 32 -5.56 -7.79 -4.82
C ILE A 32 -4.31 -7.01 -5.23
N ILE A 33 -4.13 -5.79 -4.71
CA ILE A 33 -2.98 -4.96 -5.08
C ILE A 33 -1.66 -5.55 -4.55
N THR A 34 -1.68 -6.17 -3.38
CA THR A 34 -0.51 -6.87 -2.82
C THR A 34 -0.20 -8.13 -3.63
N PHE A 35 -1.22 -8.87 -4.06
CA PHE A 35 -1.04 -10.03 -4.95
C PHE A 35 -0.39 -9.62 -6.28
N VAL A 36 -0.85 -8.53 -6.91
CA VAL A 36 -0.24 -8.01 -8.14
C VAL A 36 1.22 -7.61 -7.92
N LEU A 37 1.54 -6.98 -6.79
CA LEU A 37 2.91 -6.59 -6.46
C LEU A 37 3.80 -7.83 -6.28
N VAL A 38 3.38 -8.81 -5.49
CA VAL A 38 4.14 -10.04 -5.24
C VAL A 38 4.29 -10.85 -6.52
N LEU A 39 3.23 -10.97 -7.31
CA LEU A 39 3.27 -11.64 -8.62
C LEU A 39 4.25 -10.94 -9.56
N THR A 40 4.27 -9.61 -9.56
CA THR A 40 5.24 -8.86 -10.38
C THR A 40 6.66 -9.13 -9.92
N VAL A 41 6.91 -9.14 -8.60
CA VAL A 41 8.23 -9.42 -8.02
C VAL A 41 8.68 -10.85 -8.35
N GLU A 42 7.80 -11.84 -8.23
CA GLU A 42 8.12 -13.23 -8.60
C GLU A 42 8.40 -13.34 -10.10
N ALA A 43 7.55 -12.74 -10.94
CA ALA A 43 7.71 -12.76 -12.39
C ALA A 43 8.98 -12.08 -12.89
N VAL A 44 9.57 -11.14 -12.15
CA VAL A 44 10.84 -10.49 -12.51
C VAL A 44 12.08 -11.12 -11.87
N CYS A 45 11.90 -11.89 -10.80
CA CYS A 45 12.96 -12.61 -10.11
C CYS A 45 13.08 -14.08 -10.55
N ASP A 46 12.17 -14.59 -11.39
CA ASP A 46 12.23 -15.95 -11.92
C ASP A 46 13.39 -16.11 -12.91
N ASP A 47 14.45 -16.81 -12.48
CA ASP A 47 15.63 -17.15 -13.28
C ASP A 47 15.31 -18.02 -14.52
N ARG A 48 14.12 -18.64 -14.58
CA ARG A 48 13.68 -19.44 -15.73
C ARG A 48 13.14 -18.56 -16.86
N ARG A 49 12.78 -17.31 -16.60
CA ARG A 49 12.30 -16.38 -17.62
C ARG A 49 13.48 -15.75 -18.37
N THR A 50 13.62 -16.14 -19.63
CA THR A 50 14.65 -15.61 -20.54
C THR A 50 14.14 -14.46 -21.41
N ASP A 51 12.86 -14.10 -21.29
CA ASP A 51 12.20 -13.07 -22.08
C ASP A 51 12.29 -11.65 -21.47
N ILE A 52 12.77 -11.54 -20.23
CA ILE A 52 12.92 -10.27 -19.52
C ILE A 52 14.16 -9.54 -20.05
N LYS A 53 13.95 -8.48 -20.82
CA LYS A 53 15.01 -7.65 -21.42
C LYS A 53 15.13 -6.25 -20.80
N GLY A 54 14.40 -5.99 -19.72
CA GLY A 54 14.26 -4.66 -19.10
C GLY A 54 14.88 -4.55 -17.71
N SER A 55 14.74 -3.36 -17.11
CA SER A 55 15.20 -3.10 -15.74
C SER A 55 14.18 -3.61 -14.72
N VAL A 56 14.56 -4.63 -13.96
CA VAL A 56 13.79 -5.22 -12.84
C VAL A 56 13.22 -4.16 -11.88
N PRO A 57 14.01 -3.21 -11.33
CA PRO A 57 13.46 -2.22 -10.39
C PRO A 57 12.45 -1.27 -11.04
N VAL A 58 12.57 -0.99 -12.35
CA VAL A 58 11.60 -0.15 -13.06
C VAL A 58 10.28 -0.87 -13.24
N ALA A 59 10.30 -2.18 -13.55
CA ALA A 59 9.09 -2.98 -13.67
C ALA A 59 8.31 -3.04 -12.35
N VAL A 60 9.00 -3.27 -11.23
CA VAL A 60 8.39 -3.28 -9.89
C VAL A 60 7.86 -1.88 -9.52
N GLY A 61 8.62 -0.82 -9.80
CA GLY A 61 8.18 0.56 -9.54
C GLY A 61 6.93 0.96 -10.34
N LEU A 62 6.83 0.52 -11.59
CA LEU A 62 5.64 0.73 -12.41
C LEU A 62 4.43 -0.03 -11.88
N ALA A 63 4.61 -1.29 -11.45
CA ALA A 63 3.53 -2.05 -10.82
C ALA A 63 3.01 -1.36 -9.55
N ILE A 64 3.90 -0.90 -8.66
CA ILE A 64 3.53 -0.14 -7.46
C ILE A 64 2.75 1.13 -7.86
N THR A 65 3.21 1.86 -8.87
CA THR A 65 2.56 3.10 -9.34
C THR A 65 1.16 2.82 -9.88
N CYS A 66 0.99 1.77 -10.69
CA CYS A 66 -0.31 1.34 -11.20
C CYS A 66 -1.28 0.94 -10.07
N CYS A 67 -0.80 0.17 -9.09
CA CYS A 67 -1.59 -0.21 -7.94
C CYS A 67 -1.98 1.00 -7.07
N HIS A 68 -1.10 2.00 -6.94
CA HIS A 68 -1.44 3.27 -6.27
C HIS A 68 -2.50 4.05 -7.03
N LEU A 69 -2.38 4.19 -8.35
CA LEU A 69 -3.39 4.87 -9.17
C LEU A 69 -4.79 4.25 -9.03
N ALA A 70 -4.85 2.93 -8.85
CA ALA A 70 -6.11 2.21 -8.64
C ALA A 70 -6.67 2.35 -7.21
N ALA A 71 -5.84 2.15 -6.19
CA ALA A 71 -6.32 1.93 -4.81
C ALA A 71 -6.17 3.13 -3.85
N ILE A 72 -5.44 4.18 -4.23
CA ILE A 72 -5.12 5.29 -3.30
C ILE A 72 -6.35 5.98 -2.72
N LYS A 73 -7.44 6.13 -3.49
CA LYS A 73 -8.69 6.78 -3.04
C LYS A 73 -9.55 5.89 -2.14
N PHE A 74 -9.29 4.59 -2.14
CA PHE A 74 -10.08 3.60 -1.41
C PHE A 74 -9.41 3.24 -0.09
N THR A 75 -8.17 2.77 -0.13
CA THR A 75 -7.45 2.24 1.05
C THR A 75 -6.15 2.98 1.36
N GLY A 76 -5.76 3.95 0.54
CA GLY A 76 -4.43 4.58 0.63
C GLY A 76 -3.31 3.71 0.04
N ALA A 77 -3.67 2.59 -0.59
CA ALA A 77 -2.78 1.66 -1.30
C ALA A 77 -1.56 1.26 -0.46
N SER A 78 -1.79 0.61 0.68
CA SER A 78 -0.71 0.26 1.61
C SER A 78 0.26 -0.72 0.98
N MET A 79 -0.25 -1.87 0.53
CA MET A 79 0.52 -3.03 0.03
C MET A 79 1.59 -3.56 1.01
N ASN A 80 1.71 -2.98 2.21
CA ASN A 80 2.79 -3.25 3.13
C ASN A 80 2.40 -2.84 4.56
N PRO A 81 2.22 -3.79 5.48
CA PRO A 81 1.87 -3.50 6.88
C PRO A 81 2.84 -2.53 7.56
N ALA A 82 4.15 -2.61 7.25
CA ALA A 82 5.17 -1.73 7.81
C ALA A 82 5.01 -0.26 7.34
N ARG A 83 4.52 -0.07 6.10
CA ARG A 83 4.22 1.28 5.57
C ARG A 83 3.10 1.94 6.37
N THR A 84 2.09 1.17 6.74
CA THR A 84 0.97 1.66 7.56
C THR A 84 1.37 1.88 9.02
N LEU A 85 2.23 1.02 9.58
CA LEU A 85 2.60 1.06 11.00
C LEU A 85 3.36 2.34 11.38
N GLY A 86 4.32 2.80 10.56
CA GLY A 86 5.16 3.95 10.89
C GLY A 86 4.35 5.23 11.18
N PRO A 87 3.50 5.69 10.24
CA PRO A 87 2.61 6.83 10.45
C PRO A 87 1.57 6.58 11.55
N ALA A 88 1.08 5.34 11.72
CA ALA A 88 0.12 4.98 12.77
C ALA A 88 0.70 5.21 14.18
N VAL A 89 1.96 4.81 14.40
CA VAL A 89 2.66 5.00 15.69
C VAL A 89 2.94 6.47 15.96
N ILE A 90 3.40 7.22 14.96
CA ILE A 90 3.75 8.64 15.11
C ILE A 90 2.49 9.50 15.31
N GLY A 91 1.42 9.20 14.56
CA GLY A 91 0.15 9.92 14.60
C GLY A 91 -0.82 9.42 15.67
N ASN A 92 -0.49 8.35 16.41
CA ASN A 92 -1.38 7.66 17.35
C ASN A 92 -2.76 7.31 16.74
N HIS A 93 -2.77 6.82 15.51
CA HIS A 93 -3.97 6.45 14.76
C HIS A 93 -3.98 4.95 14.48
N TRP A 94 -4.98 4.25 15.01
CA TRP A 94 -5.05 2.78 14.97
C TRP A 94 -6.31 2.25 14.28
N ASP A 95 -7.08 3.13 13.65
CA ASP A 95 -8.37 2.80 13.04
C ASP A 95 -8.20 1.79 11.90
N ASN A 96 -8.88 0.65 12.01
CA ASN A 96 -8.88 -0.42 11.02
C ASN A 96 -7.48 -0.91 10.60
N ILE A 97 -6.46 -0.73 11.45
CA ILE A 97 -5.09 -1.10 11.14
C ILE A 97 -4.99 -2.57 10.73
N TRP A 98 -5.78 -3.45 11.35
CA TRP A 98 -5.86 -4.88 11.07
C TRP A 98 -6.12 -5.22 9.59
N VAL A 99 -6.82 -4.35 8.85
CA VAL A 99 -7.11 -4.55 7.41
C VAL A 99 -5.83 -4.56 6.56
N TYR A 100 -4.79 -3.86 7.02
CA TYR A 100 -3.50 -3.76 6.33
C TYR A 100 -2.51 -4.86 6.75
N TRP A 101 -2.90 -5.74 7.66
CA TRP A 101 -2.06 -6.83 8.18
C TRP A 101 -2.61 -8.23 7.85
N ALA A 102 -3.89 -8.31 7.50
CA ALA A 102 -4.56 -9.55 7.11
C ALA A 102 -4.20 -9.95 5.67
#